data_AF-A0A3L6J6K8-F1
#
_entry.id   AF-A0A3L6J6K8-F1
#
_cell.length_a   1.000
_cell.length_b   1.000
_cell.length_c   1.000
_cell.angle_alpha   90.00
_cell.angle_beta   90.00
_cell.angle_gamma   90.00
#
_symmetry.space_group_name_H-M   'P 1'
#
loop_
_entity.id
_entity.type
_entity.pdbx_description
1 polymer ?
#
loop_
_entity_poly.entity_id
_entity_poly.type
_entity_poly.pdbx_seq_one_letter_code
_entity_poly.pdbx_strand_id
1 'polypeptide(L)' 'MVRVRMDDQRRIRIPRKAGLEGDTFLLLTIGSYHILFPIPSDKPELDIEGPIADLLAKADAEIAKDVSKRWRRKETEC' A
#
# COMPACT_ATOMS: atom_id res chain seq x y z
N MET A 1 -15.38 -15.37 -15.28
CA MET A 1 -15.93 -14.40 -14.31
C MET A 1 -16.79 -15.15 -13.31
N VAL A 2 -16.39 -15.25 -12.05
CA VAL A 2 -17.18 -15.93 -11.01
C VAL A 2 -18.17 -14.93 -10.43
N ARG A 3 -19.47 -15.20 -10.53
CA ARG A 3 -20.50 -14.37 -9.88
C ARG A 3 -20.67 -14.82 -8.45
N VAL A 4 -20.53 -13.89 -7.52
CA VAL A 4 -20.69 -14.12 -6.08
C VAL A 4 -21.88 -13.29 -5.61
N ARG A 5 -22.80 -13.90 -4.85
CA ARG A 5 -23.92 -13.19 -4.23
C ARG A 5 -23.58 -12.81 -2.80
N MET A 6 -24.04 -11.64 -2.40
CA MET A 6 -24.03 -11.19 -1.02
C MET A 6 -25.25 -11.78 -0.31
N ASP A 7 -25.07 -12.28 0.92
CA ASP A 7 -26.17 -12.77 1.75
C ASP A 7 -26.89 -11.63 2.50
N ASP A 8 -27.96 -11.97 3.22
CA ASP A 8 -28.77 -11.02 3.99
C ASP A 8 -28.00 -10.36 5.14
N GLN A 9 -26.86 -10.94 5.53
CA GLN A 9 -25.94 -10.43 6.54
C GLN A 9 -24.77 -9.66 5.93
N ARG A 10 -24.86 -9.31 4.63
CA ARG A 10 -23.84 -8.58 3.86
C ARG A 10 -22.50 -9.31 3.74
N ARG A 11 -22.50 -10.65 3.76
CA ARG A 11 -21.30 -11.48 3.59
C ARG A 11 -21.18 -11.97 2.16
N ILE A 12 -19.95 -12.06 1.67
CA ILE A 12 -19.63 -12.57 0.33
C ILE A 12 -18.82 -13.86 0.49
N ARG A 13 -19.30 -14.97 -0.10
CA ARG A 13 -18.59 -16.25 -0.06
C ARG A 13 -17.51 -16.32 -1.13
N ILE A 14 -16.26 -16.22 -0.74
CA ILE A 14 -15.16 -16.27 -1.70
C ILE A 14 -14.88 -17.72 -2.13
N PRO A 15 -14.82 -18.02 -3.44
CA PRO A 15 -14.51 -19.37 -3.92
C PRO A 15 -13.09 -19.80 -3.49
N ARG A 16 -12.93 -21.06 -3.06
CA ARG A 16 -11.60 -21.61 -2.68
C ARG A 16 -10.54 -21.48 -3.78
N LYS A 17 -10.95 -21.50 -5.05
CA LYS A 17 -10.06 -21.32 -6.21
C LYS A 17 -9.38 -19.94 -6.26
N ALA A 18 -9.86 -18.97 -5.49
CA ALA A 18 -9.25 -17.64 -5.41
C ALA A 18 -7.91 -17.64 -4.63
N GLY A 19 -7.59 -18.73 -3.92
CA GLY A 19 -6.29 -18.87 -3.25
C GLY A 19 -6.02 -17.78 -2.19
N LEU A 20 -7.08 -17.26 -1.55
CA LEU A 20 -6.91 -16.29 -0.47
C LEU A 20 -6.44 -17.02 0.79
N GLU A 21 -5.31 -16.58 1.30
CA GLU A 21 -4.69 -17.04 2.54
C GLU A 21 -4.62 -15.87 3.52
N GLY A 22 -4.89 -16.12 4.80
CA GLY A 22 -4.90 -15.10 5.86
C GLY A 22 -6.27 -14.90 6.51
N ASP A 23 -6.25 -14.36 7.73
CA ASP A 23 -7.46 -14.13 8.54
C ASP A 23 -7.98 -12.69 8.41
N THR A 24 -7.11 -11.77 8.01
CA THR A 24 -7.41 -10.34 7.92
C THR A 24 -7.16 -9.84 6.51
N PHE A 25 -8.09 -9.04 5.99
CA PHE A 25 -8.02 -8.50 4.64
C PHE A 25 -8.30 -7.00 4.64
N LEU A 26 -7.57 -6.27 3.81
CA LEU A 26 -7.86 -4.89 3.47
C LEU A 26 -8.82 -4.86 2.27
N LEU A 27 -9.93 -4.16 2.43
CA LEU A 27 -10.90 -3.92 1.37
C LEU A 27 -10.70 -2.51 0.80
N LEU A 28 -10.24 -2.42 -0.44
CA LEU A 28 -10.11 -1.16 -1.17
C LEU A 28 -11.25 -1.03 -2.18
N THR A 29 -11.89 0.13 -2.21
CA THR A 29 -12.96 0.43 -3.17
C THR A 29 -12.45 1.46 -4.17
N ILE A 30 -12.40 1.10 -5.45
CA ILE A 30 -11.97 1.97 -6.55
C ILE A 30 -13.09 2.02 -7.58
N GLY A 31 -13.88 3.09 -7.56
CA GLY A 31 -15.07 3.22 -8.39
C GLY A 31 -16.10 2.12 -8.07
N SER A 32 -16.48 1.33 -9.07
CA SER A 32 -17.38 0.17 -8.93
C SER A 32 -16.68 -1.13 -8.57
N TYR A 33 -15.36 -1.12 -8.43
CA TYR A 33 -14.56 -2.30 -8.12
C TYR A 33 -14.18 -2.34 -6.65
N HIS A 34 -14.22 -3.55 -6.09
CA HIS A 34 -13.70 -3.85 -4.77
C HIS A 34 -12.50 -4.78 -4.89
N ILE A 35 -11.39 -4.40 -4.27
CA ILE A 35 -10.15 -5.14 -4.26
C ILE A 35 -9.90 -5.63 -2.83
N LEU A 36 -9.59 -6.91 -2.70
CA LEU A 36 -9.30 -7.55 -1.43
C LEU A 36 -7.81 -7.88 -1.38
N PHE A 37 -7.10 -7.33 -0.40
CA PHE A 37 -5.68 -7.60 -0.18
C PHE A 37 -5.50 -8.38 1.14
N PRO A 38 -4.84 -9.54 1.14
CA PRO A 38 -4.50 -10.23 2.40
C PRO A 38 -3.50 -9.38 3.18
N ILE A 39 -3.77 -9.17 4.47
CA ILE A 39 -2.80 -8.57 5.39
C ILE A 39 -2.00 -9.71 5.99
N PRO A 40 -0.67 -9.77 5.78
CA PRO A 40 0.17 -10.75 6.43
C PRO A 40 0.04 -10.64 7.95
N SER A 41 -0.18 -11.78 8.63
CA SER A 41 -0.21 -11.83 10.10
C SER A 41 1.17 -11.50 10.69
N ASP A 42 2.21 -11.94 9.99
CA ASP A 42 3.59 -11.62 10.31
C ASP A 42 3.86 -10.19 9.88
N LYS A 43 3.96 -9.28 10.85
CA LYS A 43 4.45 -7.94 10.58
C LYS A 43 5.88 -8.09 10.07
N PRO A 44 6.24 -7.47 8.93
CA PRO A 44 7.65 -7.36 8.59
C PRO A 44 8.31 -6.54 9.71
N GLU A 45 9.09 -7.22 10.55
CA GLU A 45 9.99 -6.55 11.47
C GLU A 45 11.05 -5.86 10.60
N LEU A 46 10.90 -4.55 10.47
CA LEU A 46 11.94 -3.74 9.85
C LEU A 46 12.99 -3.51 10.93
N ASP A 47 14.11 -4.22 10.80
CA ASP A 47 15.27 -3.95 11.63
C ASP A 47 15.90 -2.65 11.13
N ILE A 48 15.55 -1.56 11.80
CA ILE A 48 16.03 -0.23 11.44
C ILE A 48 17.41 -0.06 12.06
N GLU A 49 18.44 -0.30 11.26
CA GLU A 49 19.82 -0.08 11.68
C GLU A 49 20.12 1.43 11.74
N GLY A 50 20.35 1.92 12.97
CA GLY A 50 20.88 3.27 13.23
C GLY A 50 19.97 4.12 14.11
N PRO A 51 20.51 5.19 14.72
CA PRO A 51 19.73 6.09 15.55
C PRO A 51 18.74 6.88 14.68
N ILE A 52 17.52 7.08 15.21
CA ILE A 52 16.41 7.77 14.53
C ILE A 52 16.83 9.13 13.95
N ALA A 53 17.72 9.85 14.64
CA ALA A 53 18.24 11.14 14.21
C ALA A 53 18.97 11.07 12.85
N ASP A 54 19.75 10.00 12.60
CA ASP A 54 20.50 9.84 11.36
C ASP A 54 19.59 9.50 10.17
N LEU A 55 18.51 8.77 10.44
CA LEU A 55 17.52 8.39 9.43
C LEU A 55 16.68 9.60 9.01
N LEU A 56 16.30 10.45 9.96
CA LEU A 56 15.62 11.71 9.69
C LEU A 56 16.53 12.65 8.87
N ALA A 57 17.80 12.78 9.23
CA ALA A 57 18.76 13.60 8.48
C ALA A 57 18.95 13.08 7.03
N LYS A 58 18.99 11.76 6.82
CA LYS A 58 19.02 11.16 5.48
C LYS A 58 17.74 11.44 4.70
N ALA A 59 16.58 11.33 5.33
CA ALA A 59 15.29 11.62 4.69
C ALA A 59 15.20 13.09 4.25
N ASP A 60 15.58 14.02 5.13
CA ASP A 60 15.58 15.47 4.82
C ASP A 60 16.54 15.81 3.67
N ALA A 61 17.72 15.19 3.63
CA ALA A 61 18.67 15.37 2.55
C ALA A 61 18.15 14.86 1.20
N GLU A 62 17.45 13.72 1.17
CA GLU A 62 16.83 13.20 -0.05
C GLU A 62 15.65 14.07 -0.51
N ILE A 63 14.83 14.57 0.42
CA ILE A 63 13.75 15.53 0.11
C ILE A 63 14.34 16.80 -0.51
N ALA A 64 15.40 17.37 0.08
CA ALA A 64 16.05 18.55 -0.45
C ALA A 64 16.57 18.33 -1.89
N LYS A 65 17.17 17.17 -2.17
CA LYS A 65 17.60 16.80 -3.54
C LYS A 65 16.42 16.68 -4.51
N ASP A 66 15.33 16.06 -4.09
CA ASP A 66 14.16 15.85 -4.95
C ASP A 66 13.46 17.18 -5.27
N VAL A 67 13.34 18.07 -4.27
CA VAL A 67 12.88 19.46 -4.46
C VAL A 67 13.79 20.17 -5.47
N SER A 68 15.11 20.12 -5.27
CA SER A 68 16.10 20.76 -6.17
C SER A 68 15.97 20.29 -7.62
N LYS A 69 15.72 18.99 -7.84
CA LYS A 69 15.52 18.40 -9.18
C LYS A 69 14.20 18.87 -9.81
N ARG A 70 13.13 18.97 -9.02
CA ARG A 70 11.83 19.47 -9.51
C ARG A 70 11.90 20.95 -9.89
N TRP A 71 12.60 21.76 -9.13
CA TRP A 71 12.82 23.17 -9.43
C TRP A 71 13.62 23.35 -10.73
N ARG A 72 14.74 22.63 -10.90
CA ARG A 72 15.52 22.67 -12.15
C ARG A 72 14.74 22.20 -13.39
N ARG A 73 13.85 21.21 -13.24
CA ARG A 73 12.94 20.79 -14.32
C ARG A 73 11.98 21.91 -14.73
N LYS A 74 11.45 22.68 -13.77
CA LYS A 74 10.56 23.82 -14.08
C LYS A 74 11.28 24.97 -14.78
N GLU A 75 12.57 25.20 -14.48
CA GLU A 75 13.36 26.24 -15.16
C GLU A 75 13.72 25.88 -16.61
N THR A 76 13.77 24.60 -16.97
CA THR A 76 14.14 24.16 -18.34
C THR A 76 12.94 24.00 -19.28
N GLU A 77 11.71 24.12 -18.76
CA GLU A 77 10.46 24.06 -19.53
C GLU A 77 9.87 25.46 -19.85
N CYS A 78 10.59 26.54 -19.54
CA CYS A 78 10.24 27.93 -19.89
C CYS A 78 11.05 28.48 -21.06
#